data_AF-A0AAU6A7H9-F1
#
_entry.id   AF-A0AAU6A7H9-F1
#
_cell.length_a   1.000
_cell.length_b   1.000
_cell.length_c   1.000
_cell.angle_alpha   90.00
_cell.angle_beta   90.00
_cell.angle_gamma   90.00
#
_symmetry.space_group_name_H-M   'P 1'
#
loop_
_entity.id
_entity.type
_entity.pdbx_description
1 polymer ?
#
loop_
_entity_poly.entity_id
_entity_poly.type
_entity_poly.pdbx_seq_one_letter_code
_entity_poly.pdbx_strand_id
1 'polypeptide(L)'
;MSTSPQGDPESYGYGPFAHLTTPNSVLYRQVMTVFLAAKERFTVHLRPEDVHGALSLDHRPPDVETVVKALDSLVAWGNLRADPDTARVTALEDFYRKRFIYQLTRAGEATEEALGTYEVALGRHGALQAVALYDIITQLRELLVLAAEEDPDPAKVYLALDALTSRFDALAENARAFMGSLQRTIDLHDIDIDDFLVYKDRLIQYLERFIQDLITMGGGTSEHTVG
;
A
#
# COMPACT_ATOMS: atom_id res chain seq x y z
N MET A 1 12.71 -32.59 29.17
CA MET A 1 13.36 -31.84 28.07
C MET A 1 12.58 -32.15 26.81
N SER A 2 11.64 -31.28 26.45
CA SER A 2 10.86 -31.41 25.22
C SER A 2 11.44 -30.41 24.23
N THR A 3 12.15 -30.92 23.24
CA THR A 3 12.70 -30.17 22.11
C THR A 3 11.55 -29.71 21.21
N SER A 4 11.38 -28.40 21.09
CA SER A 4 10.53 -27.76 20.08
C SER A 4 10.97 -28.19 18.67
N PRO A 5 10.05 -28.42 17.72
CA PRO A 5 10.44 -28.67 16.35
C PRO A 5 10.97 -27.36 15.76
N GLN A 6 12.27 -27.34 15.51
CA GLN A 6 12.96 -26.31 14.76
C GLN A 6 12.50 -26.46 13.30
N GLY A 7 11.70 -25.51 12.81
CA GLY A 7 11.19 -25.52 11.44
C GLY A 7 12.33 -25.44 10.42
N ASP A 8 12.27 -26.30 9.41
CA ASP A 8 13.28 -26.40 8.35
C ASP A 8 13.49 -25.06 7.60
N PRO A 9 14.74 -24.65 7.31
CA PRO A 9 15.03 -23.40 6.61
C PRO A 9 14.80 -23.46 5.08
N GLU A 10 14.35 -24.58 4.52
CA GLU A 10 14.35 -24.85 3.07
C GLU A 10 12.96 -25.21 2.49
N SER A 11 11.87 -24.67 3.04
CA SER A 11 10.61 -24.62 2.29
C SER A 11 10.58 -23.36 1.44
N TYR A 12 11.22 -23.39 0.26
CA TYR A 12 10.93 -22.43 -0.82
C TYR A 12 9.54 -22.70 -1.41
N GLY A 13 8.52 -22.62 -0.57
CA GLY A 13 7.12 -22.74 -0.96
C GLY A 13 6.53 -21.39 -1.28
N TYR A 14 5.53 -21.35 -2.16
CA TYR A 14 4.67 -20.19 -2.41
C TYR A 14 3.76 -19.86 -1.20
N GLY A 15 4.16 -20.24 0.02
CA GLY A 15 3.45 -20.00 1.28
C GLY A 15 3.07 -18.53 1.47
N PRO A 16 3.96 -17.56 1.19
CA PRO A 16 3.63 -16.15 1.26
C PRO A 16 2.38 -15.75 0.46
N PHE A 17 2.12 -16.38 -0.70
CA PHE A 17 0.94 -16.11 -1.54
C PHE A 17 -0.37 -16.70 -0.97
N ALA A 18 -0.33 -17.54 0.07
CA ALA A 18 -1.51 -18.23 0.59
C ALA A 18 -2.63 -17.27 1.00
N HIS A 19 -2.27 -16.11 1.56
CA HIS A 19 -3.20 -15.08 2.03
C HIS A 19 -4.16 -14.57 0.94
N LEU A 20 -3.82 -14.74 -0.34
CA LEU A 20 -4.64 -14.32 -1.48
C LEU A 20 -5.86 -15.21 -1.72
N THR A 21 -5.80 -16.46 -1.25
CA THR A 21 -6.79 -17.51 -1.56
C THR A 21 -7.64 -17.93 -0.37
N THR A 22 -7.39 -17.35 0.80
CA THR A 22 -8.12 -17.67 2.02
C THR A 22 -9.31 -16.73 2.29
N PRO A 23 -10.31 -17.18 3.06
CA PRO A 23 -11.27 -16.28 3.69
C PRO A 23 -10.51 -15.22 4.50
N ASN A 24 -10.83 -13.94 4.31
CA ASN A 24 -10.13 -12.74 4.84
C ASN A 24 -8.95 -12.22 4.00
N SER A 25 -8.80 -12.64 2.73
CA SER A 25 -7.80 -12.09 1.81
C SER A 25 -7.73 -10.57 1.77
N VAL A 26 -8.88 -9.88 1.85
CA VAL A 26 -8.95 -8.42 1.91
C VAL A 26 -8.22 -7.87 3.15
N LEU A 27 -8.49 -8.41 4.34
CA LEU A 27 -7.84 -7.96 5.57
C LEU A 27 -6.33 -8.22 5.52
N TYR A 28 -5.91 -9.39 5.04
CA TYR A 28 -4.50 -9.69 4.88
C TYR A 28 -3.79 -8.72 3.94
N ARG A 29 -4.41 -8.40 2.79
CA ARG A 29 -3.86 -7.41 1.85
C ARG A 29 -3.73 -6.03 2.49
N GLN A 30 -4.74 -5.58 3.23
CA GLN A 30 -4.68 -4.29 3.92
C GLN A 30 -3.58 -4.26 4.99
N VAL A 31 -3.41 -5.34 5.76
CA VAL A 31 -2.31 -5.47 6.72
C VAL A 31 -0.96 -5.41 6.01
N MET A 32 -0.78 -6.13 4.89
CA MET A 32 0.46 -6.09 4.11
C MET A 32 0.75 -4.68 3.55
N THR A 33 -0.26 -3.95 3.07
CA THR A 33 -0.12 -2.55 2.64
C THR A 33 0.38 -1.66 3.78
N VAL A 34 -0.10 -1.85 5.01
CA VAL A 34 0.39 -1.12 6.19
C VAL A 34 1.89 -1.39 6.43
N PHE A 35 2.35 -2.63 6.29
CA PHE A 35 3.77 -2.96 6.45
C PHE A 35 4.64 -2.37 5.33
N LEU A 36 4.17 -2.35 4.09
CA LEU A 36 4.88 -1.70 2.98
C LEU A 36 5.02 -0.18 3.23
N ALA A 37 3.92 0.48 3.60
CA ALA A 37 3.93 1.91 3.90
C ALA A 37 4.82 2.26 5.11
N ALA A 38 4.84 1.40 6.14
CA ALA A 38 5.74 1.57 7.27
C ALA A 38 7.22 1.42 6.87
N LYS A 39 7.53 0.46 6.00
CA LYS A 39 8.88 0.27 5.45
C LYS A 39 9.36 1.48 4.65
N GLU A 40 8.51 2.06 3.80
CA GLU A 40 8.83 3.29 3.06
C GLU A 40 9.18 4.47 3.98
N ARG A 41 8.60 4.49 5.18
CA ARG A 41 8.87 5.49 6.24
C ARG A 41 10.00 5.07 7.18
N PHE A 42 10.76 4.04 6.83
CA PHE A 42 11.85 3.47 7.63
C PHE A 42 11.43 2.93 9.02
N THR A 43 10.13 2.66 9.21
CA THR A 43 9.61 2.00 10.41
C THR A 43 9.69 0.48 10.23
N VAL A 44 10.63 -0.14 10.95
CA VAL A 44 10.98 -1.56 10.77
C VAL A 44 10.03 -2.52 11.49
N HIS A 45 9.46 -2.10 12.62
CA HIS A 45 8.63 -2.95 13.47
C HIS A 45 7.30 -2.26 13.77
N LEU A 46 6.20 -3.02 13.71
CA LEU A 46 4.87 -2.54 14.07
C LEU A 46 4.26 -3.39 15.18
N ARG A 47 3.54 -2.76 16.10
CA ARG A 47 2.70 -3.47 17.07
C ARG A 47 1.29 -3.68 16.51
N PRO A 48 0.52 -4.67 17.02
CA PRO A 48 -0.86 -4.88 16.61
C PRO A 48 -1.75 -3.63 16.70
N GLU A 49 -1.56 -2.79 17.73
CA GLU A 49 -2.29 -1.53 17.87
C GLU A 49 -1.94 -0.50 16.79
N ASP A 50 -0.67 -0.44 16.38
CA ASP A 50 -0.21 0.47 15.34
C ASP A 50 -0.78 0.03 13.98
N VAL A 51 -0.77 -1.29 13.72
CA VAL A 51 -1.39 -1.87 12.52
C VAL A 51 -2.89 -1.57 12.51
N HIS A 52 -3.60 -1.84 13.60
CA HIS A 52 -5.04 -1.56 13.71
C HIS A 52 -5.37 -0.08 13.47
N GLY A 53 -4.58 0.83 14.06
CA GLY A 53 -4.73 2.27 13.90
C GLY A 53 -4.42 2.78 12.48
N ALA A 54 -3.56 2.09 11.74
CA ALA A 54 -3.19 2.44 10.37
C ALA A 54 -4.15 1.89 9.29
N LEU A 55 -4.97 0.88 9.60
CA LEU A 55 -5.96 0.34 8.67
C LEU A 55 -7.05 1.38 8.35
N SER A 56 -7.46 1.47 7.08
CA SER A 56 -8.61 2.28 6.64
C SER A 56 -9.89 1.89 7.40
N LEU A 57 -10.74 2.86 7.72
CA LEU A 57 -11.95 2.63 8.52
C LEU A 57 -12.89 1.58 7.90
N ASP A 58 -12.97 1.53 6.57
CA ASP A 58 -13.82 0.57 5.83
C ASP A 58 -13.36 -0.89 5.94
N HIS A 59 -12.10 -1.10 6.33
CA HIS A 59 -11.46 -2.42 6.42
C HIS A 59 -10.91 -2.71 7.82
N ARG A 60 -11.06 -1.77 8.75
CA ARG A 60 -10.59 -1.90 10.11
C ARG A 60 -11.54 -2.81 10.88
N PRO A 61 -11.06 -3.94 11.42
CA PRO A 61 -11.90 -4.77 12.28
C PRO A 61 -12.26 -4.02 13.58
N PRO A 62 -13.36 -4.37 14.24
CA PRO A 62 -13.82 -3.68 15.44
C PRO A 62 -12.86 -3.82 16.62
N ASP A 63 -12.02 -4.84 16.60
CA ASP A 63 -11.12 -5.21 17.69
C ASP A 63 -9.70 -5.52 17.21
N VAL A 64 -8.73 -5.29 18.09
CA VAL A 64 -7.31 -5.57 17.84
C VAL A 64 -7.03 -7.08 17.79
N GLU A 65 -7.84 -7.91 18.45
CA GLU A 65 -7.63 -9.38 18.48
C GLU A 65 -7.81 -10.00 17.09
N THR A 66 -8.74 -9.50 16.29
CA THR A 66 -8.88 -9.86 14.87
C THR A 66 -7.62 -9.53 14.06
N VAL A 67 -6.96 -8.39 14.33
CA VAL A 67 -5.67 -8.04 13.70
C VAL A 67 -4.57 -8.98 14.16
N VAL A 68 -4.51 -9.33 15.46
CA VAL A 68 -3.54 -10.30 15.97
C VAL A 68 -3.66 -11.65 15.27
N LYS A 69 -4.88 -12.18 15.11
CA LYS A 69 -5.11 -13.43 14.36
C LYS A 69 -4.65 -13.33 12.90
N ALA A 70 -4.82 -12.16 12.29
CA ALA A 70 -4.37 -11.92 10.93
C ALA A 70 -2.83 -11.90 10.83
N LEU A 71 -2.17 -11.24 11.77
CA LEU A 71 -0.71 -11.20 11.90
C LEU A 71 -0.13 -12.59 12.13
N ASP A 72 -0.73 -13.40 13.02
CA ASP A 72 -0.31 -14.77 13.28
C ASP A 72 -0.37 -15.64 12.02
N SER A 73 -1.42 -15.48 11.21
CA SER A 73 -1.58 -16.20 9.94
C SER A 73 -0.52 -15.76 8.92
N LEU A 74 -0.26 -14.46 8.82
CA LEU A 74 0.79 -13.91 7.95
C LEU A 74 2.20 -14.33 8.38
N VAL A 75 2.45 -14.54 9.68
CA VAL A 75 3.68 -15.15 10.20
C VAL A 75 3.77 -16.61 9.80
N ALA A 76 2.70 -17.38 9.97
CA ALA A 76 2.66 -18.80 9.61
C ALA A 76 2.92 -19.03 8.10
N TRP A 77 2.50 -18.08 7.25
CA TRP A 77 2.77 -18.11 5.81
C TRP A 77 4.14 -17.53 5.42
N GLY A 78 4.91 -17.02 6.38
CA GLY A 78 6.24 -16.47 6.13
C GLY A 78 6.24 -15.07 5.51
N ASN A 79 5.12 -14.35 5.54
CA ASN A 79 5.07 -12.94 5.12
C ASN A 79 5.69 -12.04 6.18
N LEU A 80 5.35 -12.30 7.45
CA LEU A 80 5.81 -11.53 8.60
C LEU A 80 6.67 -12.38 9.53
N ARG A 81 7.47 -11.72 10.36
CA ARG A 81 8.17 -12.29 11.51
C ARG A 81 7.66 -11.63 12.77
N ALA A 82 7.45 -12.41 13.83
CA ALA A 82 7.09 -11.93 15.15
C ALA A 82 8.29 -12.03 16.10
N ASP A 83 8.60 -10.94 16.80
CA ASP A 83 9.63 -10.89 17.82
C ASP A 83 9.02 -10.40 19.16
N PRO A 84 9.49 -10.88 20.34
CA PRO A 84 8.99 -10.42 21.62
C PRO A 84 9.24 -8.92 21.83
N ASP A 85 8.23 -8.18 22.31
CA ASP A 85 8.38 -6.76 22.63
C ASP A 85 9.04 -6.59 24.01
N THR A 86 10.36 -6.38 24.03
CA THR A 86 11.14 -6.20 25.28
C THR A 86 11.29 -4.74 25.72
N ALA A 87 10.66 -3.78 25.03
CA ALA A 87 10.93 -2.34 25.20
C ALA A 87 10.08 -1.63 26.26
N ARG A 88 9.03 -2.27 26.80
CA ARG A 88 8.18 -1.72 27.88
C ARG A 88 8.24 -2.60 29.12
N VAL A 89 9.20 -2.34 30.01
CA VAL A 89 9.27 -2.97 31.35
C VAL A 89 9.27 -1.88 32.42
N THR A 90 8.10 -1.37 32.78
CA THR A 90 7.92 -0.53 33.98
C THR A 90 6.68 -0.85 34.82
N ALA A 91 5.86 -1.85 34.48
CA ALA A 91 4.73 -2.27 35.32
C ALA A 91 4.64 -3.79 35.43
N LEU A 92 4.56 -4.29 36.67
CA LEU A 92 4.45 -5.72 37.02
C LEU A 92 3.11 -6.35 36.55
N GLU A 93 2.15 -5.53 36.13
CA GLU A 93 0.83 -5.93 35.60
C GLU A 93 0.88 -6.32 34.10
N ASP A 94 1.94 -5.96 33.38
CA ASP A 94 2.13 -6.24 31.95
C ASP A 94 2.79 -7.60 31.66
N PHE A 95 3.18 -8.34 32.70
CA PHE A 95 4.00 -9.56 32.61
C PHE A 95 3.32 -10.76 31.92
N TYR A 96 1.99 -10.73 31.71
CA TYR A 96 1.22 -11.89 31.25
C TYR A 96 0.57 -11.77 29.85
N ARG A 97 0.67 -10.64 29.16
CA ARG A 97 0.24 -10.57 27.74
C ARG A 97 1.47 -10.73 26.86
N LYS A 98 1.53 -11.82 26.07
CA LYS A 98 2.54 -12.02 25.03
C LYS A 98 2.41 -10.90 23.99
N ARG A 99 3.10 -9.78 24.21
CA ARG A 99 3.15 -8.65 23.28
C ARG A 99 4.27 -8.95 22.27
N PHE A 100 3.89 -9.03 21.01
CA PHE A 100 4.82 -9.22 19.89
C PHE A 100 4.89 -7.93 19.08
N ILE A 101 6.07 -7.66 18.54
CA ILE A 101 6.27 -6.74 17.43
C ILE A 101 6.46 -7.55 16.16
N TYR A 102 6.02 -6.99 15.04
CA TYR A 102 6.01 -7.67 13.75
C TYR A 102 6.87 -6.92 12.75
N GLN A 103 7.56 -7.66 11.89
CA GLN A 103 8.40 -7.13 10.82
C GLN A 103 8.07 -7.83 9.50
N LEU A 104 8.07 -7.06 8.41
CA LEU A 104 7.97 -7.61 7.05
C LEU A 104 9.22 -8.43 6.71
N THR A 105 9.04 -9.66 6.24
CA THR A 105 10.15 -10.50 5.78
C THR A 105 10.50 -10.21 4.33
N ARG A 106 11.67 -10.67 3.88
CA ARG A 106 12.06 -10.63 2.46
C ARG A 106 11.08 -11.40 1.55
N ALA A 107 10.49 -12.49 2.06
CA ALA A 107 9.54 -13.29 1.29
C ALA A 107 8.18 -12.58 1.16
N GLY A 108 7.71 -11.92 2.23
CA GLY A 108 6.54 -11.05 2.19
C GLY A 108 6.74 -9.87 1.23
N GLU A 109 7.92 -9.24 1.26
CA GLU A 109 8.27 -8.17 0.33
C GLU A 109 8.23 -8.62 -1.13
N ALA A 110 8.91 -9.72 -1.46
CA ALA A 110 8.93 -10.25 -2.83
C ALA A 110 7.53 -10.65 -3.32
N THR A 111 6.64 -11.05 -2.41
CA THR A 111 5.25 -11.37 -2.72
C THR A 111 4.47 -10.11 -3.11
N GLU A 112 4.62 -9.03 -2.37
CA GLU A 112 3.98 -7.75 -2.68
C GLU A 112 4.52 -7.12 -3.98
N GLU A 113 5.82 -7.23 -4.25
CA GLU A 113 6.42 -6.79 -5.52
C GLU A 113 5.84 -7.57 -6.72
N ALA A 114 5.69 -8.89 -6.59
CA ALA A 114 5.07 -9.73 -7.60
C ALA A 114 3.59 -9.38 -7.81
N LEU A 115 2.86 -9.06 -6.72
CA LEU A 115 1.47 -8.63 -6.80
C LEU A 115 1.31 -7.27 -7.49
N GLY A 116 2.20 -6.32 -7.21
CA GLY A 116 2.25 -5.05 -7.91
C GLY A 116 2.45 -5.25 -9.41
N THR A 117 3.42 -6.09 -9.80
CA THR A 117 3.66 -6.44 -11.21
C THR A 117 2.43 -7.06 -11.87
N TYR A 118 1.74 -7.97 -11.18
CA TYR A 118 0.52 -8.60 -11.66
C TYR A 118 -0.63 -7.59 -11.85
N GLU A 119 -0.80 -6.66 -10.91
CA GLU A 119 -1.84 -5.64 -10.96
C GLU A 119 -1.62 -4.63 -12.09
N VAL A 120 -0.36 -4.25 -12.37
CA VAL A 120 0.03 -3.44 -13.54
C VAL A 120 -0.31 -4.18 -14.83
N ALA A 121 0.07 -5.46 -14.95
CA ALA A 121 -0.19 -6.25 -16.14
C ALA A 121 -1.69 -6.40 -16.46
N LEU A 122 -2.54 -6.41 -15.43
CA LEU A 122 -4.00 -6.48 -15.56
C LEU A 122 -4.68 -5.12 -15.77
N GLY A 123 -3.95 -4.00 -15.80
CA GLY A 123 -4.53 -2.66 -15.91
C GLY A 123 -5.41 -2.27 -14.73
N ARG A 124 -5.31 -2.97 -13.58
CA ARG A 124 -6.11 -2.73 -12.37
C ARG A 124 -5.62 -1.51 -11.57
N HIS A 125 -4.53 -0.88 -12.01
CA HIS A 125 -3.97 0.36 -11.49
C HIS A 125 -4.80 1.64 -11.78
N GLY A 126 -6.09 1.54 -12.13
CA GLY A 126 -6.97 2.71 -12.14
C GLY A 126 -7.24 3.29 -10.75
N ALA A 127 -7.21 2.46 -9.69
CA ALA A 127 -7.42 2.92 -8.31
C ALA A 127 -6.16 3.52 -7.65
N LEU A 128 -4.96 3.11 -8.11
CA LEU A 128 -3.67 3.67 -7.68
C LEU A 128 -3.42 5.09 -8.22
N GLN A 129 -4.18 5.54 -9.22
CA GLN A 129 -4.14 6.94 -9.67
C GLN A 129 -4.61 7.92 -8.60
N ALA A 130 -5.62 7.55 -7.79
CA ALA A 130 -6.11 8.40 -6.71
C ALA A 130 -5.10 8.51 -5.56
N VAL A 131 -4.42 7.40 -5.22
CA VAL A 131 -3.36 7.40 -4.19
C VAL A 131 -2.11 8.15 -4.68
N ALA A 132 -1.68 7.93 -5.92
CA ALA A 132 -0.56 8.68 -6.51
C ALA A 132 -0.83 10.19 -6.57
N LEU A 133 -2.08 10.57 -6.81
CA LEU A 133 -2.49 11.98 -6.82
C LEU A 133 -2.47 12.60 -5.42
N TYR A 134 -2.91 11.85 -4.41
CA TYR A 134 -2.79 12.26 -3.01
C TYR A 134 -1.32 12.45 -2.60
N ASP A 135 -0.44 11.54 -3.01
CA ASP A 135 0.99 11.63 -2.75
C ASP A 135 1.62 12.84 -3.45
N ILE A 136 1.22 13.14 -4.69
CA ILE A 136 1.64 14.35 -5.42
C ILE A 136 1.21 15.61 -4.67
N ILE A 137 -0.04 15.68 -4.20
CA ILE A 137 -0.55 16.82 -3.43
C ILE A 137 0.24 16.98 -2.12
N THR A 138 0.56 15.87 -1.47
CA THR A 138 1.34 15.87 -0.23
C THR A 138 2.76 16.40 -0.47
N GLN A 139 3.43 15.91 -1.52
CA GLN A 139 4.78 16.36 -1.87
C GLN A 139 4.83 17.82 -2.32
N LEU A 140 3.80 18.30 -3.02
CA LEU A 140 3.65 19.71 -3.38
C LEU A 140 3.49 20.62 -2.16
N ARG A 141 2.75 20.17 -1.13
CA ARG A 141 2.62 20.91 0.13
C ARG A 141 3.94 21.01 0.88
N GLU A 142 4.69 19.92 0.95
CA GLU A 142 6.03 19.93 1.55
C GLU A 142 6.97 20.89 0.83
N LEU A 143 6.92 20.91 -0.51
CA LEU A 143 7.70 21.87 -1.31
C LEU A 143 7.28 23.32 -1.08
N LEU A 144 5.97 23.60 -0.90
CA LEU A 144 5.50 24.94 -0.55
C LEU A 144 6.01 25.40 0.83
N VAL A 145 6.07 24.50 1.80
CA VAL A 145 6.64 24.79 3.13
C VAL A 145 8.13 25.12 3.00
N LEU A 146 8.90 24.29 2.30
CA LEU A 146 10.33 24.54 2.06
C LEU A 146 10.57 25.84 1.29
N ALA A 147 9.72 26.16 0.31
CA ALA A 147 9.82 27.39 -0.47
C ALA A 147 9.53 28.67 0.34
N ALA A 148 8.90 28.54 1.51
CA ALA A 148 8.61 29.66 2.40
C ALA A 148 9.74 29.93 3.42
N GLU A 149 10.75 29.07 3.50
CA GLU A 149 11.93 29.27 4.36
C GLU A 149 12.88 30.33 3.74
N GLU A 150 13.51 31.17 4.57
CA GLU A 150 14.48 32.18 4.09
C GLU A 150 15.77 31.57 3.54
N ASP A 151 16.17 30.40 4.06
CA ASP A 151 17.36 29.65 3.62
C ASP A 151 17.08 28.14 3.69
N PRO A 152 16.34 27.59 2.72
CA PRO A 152 15.95 26.18 2.72
C PRO A 152 17.14 25.27 2.46
N ASP A 153 17.21 24.16 3.20
CA ASP A 153 18.25 23.14 3.03
C ASP A 153 18.23 22.55 1.60
N PRO A 154 19.28 22.76 0.78
CA PRO A 154 19.31 22.30 -0.60
C PRO A 154 19.13 20.79 -0.75
N ALA A 155 19.57 19.99 0.23
CA ALA A 155 19.41 18.55 0.19
C ALA A 155 17.94 18.15 0.38
N LYS A 156 17.21 18.83 1.27
CA LYS A 156 15.77 18.58 1.48
C LYS A 156 14.95 19.00 0.26
N VAL A 157 15.29 20.14 -0.34
CA VAL A 157 14.64 20.62 -1.57
C VAL A 157 14.86 19.64 -2.71
N TYR A 158 16.09 19.16 -2.90
CA TYR A 158 16.39 18.16 -3.92
C TYR A 158 15.60 16.86 -3.72
N LEU A 159 15.58 16.31 -2.50
CA LEU A 159 14.83 15.09 -2.19
C LEU A 159 13.32 15.26 -2.42
N ALA A 160 12.77 16.42 -2.05
CA ALA A 160 11.34 16.69 -2.23
C ALA A 160 10.97 16.85 -3.71
N LEU A 161 11.84 17.46 -4.52
CA LEU A 161 11.66 17.56 -5.97
C LEU A 161 11.82 16.20 -6.66
N ASP A 162 12.83 15.42 -6.28
CA ASP A 162 13.08 14.09 -6.83
C ASP A 162 11.93 13.12 -6.53
N ALA A 163 11.40 13.16 -5.31
CA ALA A 163 10.20 12.43 -4.92
C ALA A 163 9.00 12.86 -5.78
N LEU A 164 8.78 14.17 -5.98
CA LEU A 164 7.68 14.67 -6.80
C LEU A 164 7.80 14.23 -8.26
N THR A 165 8.99 14.38 -8.86
CA THR A 165 9.26 13.96 -10.24
C THR A 165 9.06 12.46 -10.41
N SER A 166 9.54 11.65 -9.47
CA SER A 166 9.32 10.20 -9.47
C SER A 166 7.84 9.83 -9.45
N ARG A 167 7.00 10.57 -8.70
CA ARG A 167 5.54 10.35 -8.69
C ARG A 167 4.89 10.74 -10.02
N PHE A 168 5.32 11.83 -10.66
CA PHE A 168 4.84 12.21 -11.99
C PHE A 168 5.28 11.21 -13.08
N ASP A 169 6.52 10.71 -13.02
CA ASP A 169 7.01 9.71 -13.95
C ASP A 169 6.24 8.40 -13.81
N ALA A 170 5.96 7.96 -12.57
CA ALA A 170 5.10 6.81 -12.31
C ALA A 170 3.69 7.02 -12.87
N LEU A 171 3.10 8.20 -12.69
CA LEU A 171 1.78 8.52 -13.26
C LEU A 171 1.79 8.48 -14.80
N ALA A 172 2.85 9.01 -15.42
CA ALA A 172 3.00 9.03 -16.87
C ALA A 172 3.22 7.63 -17.45
N GLU A 173 4.09 6.82 -16.84
CA GLU A 173 4.30 5.41 -17.24
C GLU A 173 3.01 4.60 -17.11
N ASN A 174 2.24 4.80 -16.03
CA ASN A 174 0.95 4.16 -15.86
C ASN A 174 -0.05 4.56 -16.95
N ALA A 175 -0.11 5.85 -17.32
CA ALA A 175 -0.94 6.31 -18.43
C ALA A 175 -0.50 5.70 -19.77
N ARG A 176 0.81 5.59 -20.03
CA ARG A 176 1.36 4.93 -21.24
C ARG A 176 1.03 3.43 -21.26
N ALA A 177 1.16 2.75 -20.13
CA ALA A 177 0.84 1.33 -20.00
C ALA A 177 -0.66 1.06 -20.22
N PHE A 178 -1.52 1.91 -19.65
CA PHE A 178 -2.96 1.88 -19.90
C PHE A 178 -3.26 2.05 -21.39
N MET A 179 -2.73 3.11 -22.03
CA MET A 179 -2.90 3.31 -23.47
C MET A 179 -2.37 2.13 -24.31
N GLY A 180 -1.25 1.53 -23.91
CA GLY A 180 -0.71 0.34 -24.56
C GLY A 180 -1.58 -0.92 -24.38
N SER A 181 -2.22 -1.08 -23.22
CA SER A 181 -3.19 -2.16 -22.97
C SER A 181 -4.47 -1.98 -23.78
N LEU A 182 -4.91 -0.73 -23.94
CA LEU A 182 -6.05 -0.37 -24.79
C LEU A 182 -5.75 -0.65 -26.26
N GLN A 183 -4.59 -0.22 -26.76
CA GLN A 183 -4.18 -0.47 -28.14
C GLN A 183 -4.08 -1.97 -28.45
N ARG A 184 -3.50 -2.78 -27.54
CA ARG A 184 -3.47 -4.24 -27.72
C ARG A 184 -4.85 -4.87 -27.76
N THR A 185 -5.80 -4.38 -26.96
CA THR A 185 -7.19 -4.87 -26.97
C THR A 185 -7.89 -4.54 -28.29
N ILE A 186 -7.56 -3.38 -28.88
CA ILE A 186 -8.01 -2.97 -30.22
C ILE A 186 -7.39 -3.86 -31.31
N ASP A 187 -6.11 -4.20 -31.19
CA ASP A 187 -5.39 -4.98 -32.20
C ASP A 187 -5.72 -6.49 -32.14
N LEU A 188 -6.14 -7.01 -30.98
CA LEU A 188 -6.43 -8.43 -30.74
C LEU A 188 -7.85 -8.86 -31.16
N HIS A 189 -8.77 -7.92 -31.28
CA HIS A 189 -10.13 -8.16 -31.74
C HIS A 189 -10.32 -7.35 -33.03
N ASP A 190 -10.61 -7.97 -34.17
CA ASP A 190 -11.01 -7.26 -35.39
C ASP A 190 -12.43 -6.67 -35.12
N ILE A 191 -12.49 -5.54 -34.38
CA ILE A 191 -13.60 -5.22 -33.49
C ILE A 191 -14.90 -4.88 -34.26
N ASP A 192 -16.01 -5.54 -33.88
CA ASP A 192 -17.38 -5.11 -34.17
C ASP A 192 -17.70 -3.79 -33.43
N ILE A 193 -18.55 -2.94 -34.03
CA ILE A 193 -18.89 -1.60 -33.52
C ILE A 193 -19.42 -1.62 -32.08
N ASP A 194 -20.11 -2.69 -31.70
CA ASP A 194 -20.71 -2.84 -30.36
C ASP A 194 -19.64 -3.02 -29.26
N ASP A 195 -18.58 -3.78 -29.54
CA ASP A 195 -17.46 -3.96 -28.61
C ASP A 195 -16.62 -2.67 -28.50
N PHE A 196 -16.52 -1.90 -29.58
CA PHE A 196 -15.91 -0.56 -29.57
C PHE A 196 -16.70 0.44 -28.70
N LEU A 197 -18.03 0.37 -28.71
CA LEU A 197 -18.87 1.22 -27.86
C LEU A 197 -18.71 0.89 -26.38
N VAL A 198 -18.67 -0.40 -26.02
CA VAL A 198 -18.37 -0.84 -24.65
C VAL A 198 -16.97 -0.40 -24.22
N TYR A 199 -15.99 -0.44 -25.13
CA TYR A 199 -14.64 0.07 -24.92
C TYR A 199 -14.63 1.58 -24.63
N LYS A 200 -15.31 2.38 -25.47
CA LYS A 200 -15.41 3.83 -25.31
C LYS A 200 -16.03 4.21 -23.97
N ASP A 201 -17.07 3.50 -23.56
CA ASP A 201 -17.77 3.78 -22.30
C ASP A 201 -16.89 3.45 -21.07
N ARG A 202 -16.07 2.39 -21.13
CA ARG A 202 -15.08 2.08 -20.08
C ARG A 202 -13.97 3.14 -20.00
N LEU A 203 -13.50 3.63 -21.14
CA LEU A 203 -12.51 4.72 -21.20
C LEU A 203 -13.08 6.03 -20.63
N ILE A 204 -14.31 6.37 -20.97
CA ILE A 204 -14.99 7.56 -20.44
C ILE A 204 -15.16 7.45 -18.93
N GLN A 205 -15.67 6.34 -18.42
CA GLN A 205 -15.84 6.13 -16.97
C GLN A 205 -14.50 6.22 -16.21
N TYR A 206 -13.43 5.71 -16.80
CA TYR A 206 -12.09 5.83 -16.23
C TYR A 206 -11.64 7.28 -16.12
N LEU A 207 -11.77 8.05 -17.21
CA LEU A 207 -11.38 9.45 -17.25
C LEU A 207 -12.25 10.31 -16.34
N GLU A 208 -13.56 10.05 -16.30
CA GLU A 208 -14.50 10.73 -15.40
C GLU A 208 -14.15 10.47 -13.94
N ARG A 209 -13.84 9.22 -13.57
CA ARG A 209 -13.39 8.88 -12.22
C ARG A 209 -12.06 9.55 -11.88
N PHE A 210 -11.09 9.55 -12.79
CA PHE A 210 -9.80 10.22 -12.60
C PHE A 210 -9.97 11.73 -12.38
N ILE A 211 -10.81 12.38 -13.20
CA ILE A 211 -11.11 13.82 -13.07
C ILE A 211 -11.88 14.10 -11.77
N GLN A 212 -12.81 13.23 -11.39
CA GLN A 212 -13.58 13.40 -10.16
C GLN A 212 -12.67 13.24 -8.92
N ASP A 213 -11.80 12.25 -8.89
CA ASP A 213 -10.82 12.05 -7.83
C ASP A 213 -9.87 13.27 -7.74
N LEU A 214 -9.48 13.84 -8.87
CA LEU A 214 -8.70 15.08 -8.94
C LEU A 214 -9.44 16.31 -8.40
N ILE A 215 -10.70 16.50 -8.78
CA ILE A 215 -11.51 17.65 -8.34
C ILE A 215 -11.85 17.52 -6.84
N THR A 216 -12.20 16.33 -6.37
CA THR A 216 -12.53 16.11 -4.96
C THR A 216 -11.31 16.32 -4.06
N MET A 217 -10.12 15.89 -4.48
CA MET A 217 -8.88 16.15 -3.74
C MET A 217 -8.42 17.61 -3.81
N GLY A 218 -8.66 18.32 -4.92
CA GLY A 218 -8.40 19.75 -5.06
C GLY A 218 -9.45 20.68 -4.42
N GLY A 219 -10.67 20.18 -4.20
CA GLY A 219 -11.78 20.94 -3.62
C GLY A 219 -11.80 20.96 -2.09
N GLY A 220 -11.23 19.94 -1.44
CA GLY A 220 -11.06 19.90 0.03
C GLY A 220 -10.11 20.97 0.59
N THR A 221 -9.46 21.75 -0.26
CA THR A 221 -8.54 22.84 0.12
C THR A 221 -9.18 24.23 0.21
N SER A 222 -10.50 24.38 0.01
CA SER A 222 -11.16 25.69 0.06
C SER A 222 -11.91 26.00 1.37
N GLU A 223 -12.02 25.08 2.33
CA GLU A 223 -12.87 25.27 3.52
C GLU A 223 -12.15 25.47 4.87
N HIS A 224 -10.82 25.55 4.90
CA HIS A 224 -10.07 25.84 6.14
C HIS A 224 -9.26 27.13 6.11
N THR A 225 -9.81 28.19 5.50
CA THR A 225 -9.37 29.57 5.77
C THR A 225 -10.52 30.56 5.57
N VAL A 226 -11.52 30.54 6.45
CA VAL A 226 -12.21 31.75 6.98
C VAL A 226 -12.89 31.34 8.29
N GLY A 227 -12.50 31.97 9.40
CA GLY A 227 -13.13 31.80 10.72
C GLY A 227 -12.13 31.97 11.86
#